data_AF-A7SZX4-F1
#
_entry.id   AF-A7SZX4-F1
#
_cell.length_a   1.000
_cell.length_b   1.000
_cell.length_c   1.000
_cell.angle_alpha   90.00
_cell.angle_beta   90.00
_cell.angle_gamma   90.00
#
_symmetry.space_group_name_H-M   'P 1'
#
loop_
_entity.id
_entity.type
_entity.pdbx_description
1 polymer ?
#
loop_
_entity_poly.entity_id
_entity_poly.type
_entity_poly.pdbx_seq_one_letter_code
_entity_poly.pdbx_strand_id
1 'polypeptide(L)'
;GIHASSLQLTGIHASSLQLTGIYASSLQLTGIHASSLQLTDIHASSLQLTGIHASSLQLTGIHASSIQLTGIHASSIQLTGIDASSLQLTGIYASSLQLTGIYASSLQFTGIHASSLQLTGIHASSLQLTGIHASSLQLTGIHASSLQLTGIHASSLQLTGIHASSLQLTGIHASSIQLTGIDASSLQLTGIYASSLQLTGIYASSIQFTDI
;
A
#
# COMPACT_ATOMS: atom_id res chain seq x y z
N GLY A 1 -5.51 16.69 -22.58
CA GLY A 1 -4.42 15.99 -21.91
C GLY A 1 -3.10 16.64 -22.24
N ILE A 2 -2.10 16.51 -21.36
CA ILE A 2 -0.74 17.01 -21.60
C ILE A 2 0.09 15.86 -22.14
N HIS A 3 0.82 16.09 -23.23
CA HIS A 3 1.77 15.15 -23.80
C HIS A 3 3.18 15.72 -23.67
N ALA A 4 4.05 15.03 -22.95
CA ALA A 4 5.43 15.47 -22.74
C ALA A 4 6.38 14.27 -22.67
N SER A 5 7.65 14.42 -23.04
CA SER A 5 8.65 13.40 -22.71
C SER A 5 8.88 13.36 -21.20
N SER A 6 8.96 14.54 -20.56
CA SER A 6 9.09 14.69 -19.12
C SER A 6 8.27 15.88 -18.63
N LEU A 7 7.61 15.71 -17.48
CA LEU A 7 6.92 16.78 -16.77
C LEU A 7 7.42 16.79 -15.32
N GLN A 8 7.94 17.94 -14.88
CA GLN A 8 8.50 18.11 -13.54
C GLN A 8 7.85 19.31 -12.85
N LEU A 9 7.33 19.10 -11.64
CA LEU A 9 6.84 20.15 -10.76
C LEU A 9 7.68 20.14 -9.48
N THR A 10 8.30 21.27 -9.16
CA THR A 10 9.18 21.40 -8.00
C THR A 10 8.81 22.63 -7.17
N GLY A 11 8.72 22.48 -5.85
CA GLY A 11 8.56 23.61 -4.93
C GLY A 11 7.21 24.32 -5.05
N ILE A 12 6.13 23.57 -5.32
CA ILE A 12 4.80 24.16 -5.50
C ILE A 12 4.14 24.37 -4.14
N HIS A 13 3.65 25.59 -3.92
CA HIS A 13 2.75 25.94 -2.82
C HIS A 13 1.41 26.36 -3.40
N ALA A 14 0.36 25.57 -3.15
CA ALA A 14 -0.97 25.84 -3.72
C ALA A 14 -2.08 25.44 -2.73
N SER A 15 -3.26 26.06 -2.83
CA SER A 15 -4.43 25.52 -2.12
C SER A 15 -4.88 24.18 -2.71
N SER A 16 -4.84 24.07 -4.04
CA SER A 16 -5.18 22.87 -4.78
C SER A 16 -4.24 22.72 -5.98
N LEU A 17 -3.75 21.51 -6.22
CA LEU A 17 -3.01 21.15 -7.42
C LEU A 17 -3.67 19.91 -8.04
N GLN A 18 -4.10 20.05 -9.30
CA GLN A 18 -4.78 19.00 -10.05
C GLN A 18 -4.04 18.74 -11.36
N LEU A 19 -3.73 17.48 -11.62
CA LEU A 19 -3.13 17.00 -12.87
C LEU A 19 -4.06 15.95 -13.47
N THR A 20 -4.57 16.21 -14.67
CA THR A 20 -5.55 15.35 -15.34
C THR A 20 -5.14 15.06 -16.77
N GLY A 21 -5.19 13.79 -17.17
CA GLY A 21 -4.96 13.36 -18.54
C GLY A 21 -3.51 13.60 -18.98
N ILE A 22 -2.54 13.17 -18.18
CA ILE A 22 -1.11 13.32 -18.49
C ILE A 22 -0.60 12.07 -19.19
N TYR A 23 0.08 12.25 -20.32
CA TYR A 23 0.82 11.22 -21.04
C TYR A 23 2.30 11.64 -21.07
N ALA A 24 3.14 10.97 -20.28
CA ALA A 24 4.56 11.31 -20.24
C ALA A 24 5.48 10.11 -20.03
N SER A 25 6.71 10.14 -20.57
CA SER A 25 7.67 9.09 -20.20
C SER A 25 8.03 9.21 -18.71
N SER A 26 8.14 10.43 -18.19
CA SER A 26 8.39 10.68 -16.77
C SER A 26 7.53 11.83 -16.22
N LEU A 27 6.86 11.59 -15.09
CA LEU A 27 6.18 12.61 -14.30
C LEU A 27 6.79 12.64 -12.89
N GLN A 28 7.32 13.79 -12.49
CA GLN A 28 7.96 13.98 -11.18
C GLN A 28 7.37 15.19 -10.45
N LEU A 29 6.92 14.97 -9.21
CA LEU A 29 6.47 15.99 -8.30
C LEU A 29 7.37 15.98 -7.06
N THR A 30 8.05 17.09 -6.81
CA THR A 30 9.01 17.20 -5.69
C THR A 30 8.71 18.43 -4.84
N GLY A 31 8.61 18.27 -3.52
CA GLY A 31 8.45 19.39 -2.60
C GLY A 31 7.13 20.13 -2.83
N ILE A 32 6.00 19.41 -2.79
CA ILE A 32 4.68 19.98 -2.99
C ILE A 32 4.01 20.20 -1.65
N HIS A 33 3.56 21.43 -1.39
CA HIS A 33 2.72 21.79 -0.26
C HIS A 33 1.34 22.22 -0.77
N ALA A 34 0.32 21.40 -0.52
CA ALA A 34 -1.03 21.75 -0.94
C ALA A 34 -2.14 21.23 -0.02
N SER A 35 -3.25 21.95 0.13
CA SER A 35 -4.38 21.38 0.87
C SER A 35 -4.93 20.14 0.16
N SER A 36 -4.97 20.17 -1.18
CA SER A 36 -5.39 19.05 -2.02
C SER A 36 -4.42 18.82 -3.18
N LEU A 37 -3.93 17.60 -3.33
CA LEU A 37 -3.19 17.13 -4.51
C LEU A 37 -3.94 15.98 -5.17
N GLN A 38 -4.33 16.15 -6.43
CA GLN A 38 -5.07 15.13 -7.19
C GLN A 38 -4.38 14.85 -8.53
N LEU A 39 -4.10 13.58 -8.77
CA LEU A 39 -3.62 13.06 -10.05
C LEU A 39 -4.69 12.11 -10.60
N THR A 40 -5.14 12.37 -11.82
CA THR A 40 -6.21 11.60 -12.45
C THR A 40 -5.86 11.30 -13.91
N ASP A 41 -6.11 10.06 -14.35
CA ASP A 41 -5.88 9.61 -15.72
C ASP A 41 -4.44 9.88 -16.18
N ILE A 42 -3.48 9.29 -15.47
CA ILE A 42 -2.05 9.45 -15.76
C ILE A 42 -1.52 8.19 -16.42
N HIS A 43 -0.92 8.36 -17.59
CA HIS A 43 -0.16 7.33 -18.28
C HIS A 43 1.31 7.73 -18.32
N ALA A 44 2.17 6.99 -17.62
CA ALA A 44 3.60 7.27 -17.63
C ALA A 44 4.50 6.04 -17.59
N SER A 45 5.74 6.12 -18.07
CA SER A 45 6.69 5.03 -17.79
C SER A 45 7.14 5.09 -16.32
N SER A 46 7.33 6.30 -15.78
CA SER A 46 7.69 6.54 -14.38
C SER A 46 6.89 7.69 -13.78
N LEU A 47 6.27 7.44 -12.62
CA LEU A 47 5.64 8.44 -11.76
C LEU A 47 6.35 8.50 -10.41
N GLN A 48 6.83 9.68 -10.02
CA GLN A 48 7.53 9.88 -8.76
C GLN A 48 6.95 11.07 -7.98
N LEU A 49 6.53 10.82 -6.75
CA LEU A 49 6.10 11.84 -5.79
C LEU A 49 7.06 11.81 -4.60
N THR A 50 7.77 12.91 -4.38
CA THR A 50 8.79 13.02 -3.32
C THR A 50 8.56 14.26 -2.47
N GLY A 51 8.49 14.09 -1.15
CA GLY A 51 8.36 15.22 -0.22
C GLY A 51 7.04 15.97 -0.42
N ILE A 52 5.92 15.26 -0.30
CA ILE A 52 4.58 15.83 -0.46
C ILE A 52 3.97 16.06 0.92
N HIS A 53 3.53 17.29 1.17
CA HIS A 53 2.77 17.67 2.35
C HIS A 53 1.38 18.12 1.91
N ALA A 54 0.35 17.35 2.27
CA ALA A 54 -1.02 17.70 1.91
C ALA A 54 -2.07 17.36 2.96
N SER A 55 -3.24 18.00 2.93
CA SER A 55 -4.36 17.48 3.73
C SER A 55 -4.95 16.24 3.06
N SER A 56 -5.04 16.24 1.72
CA SER A 56 -5.53 15.13 0.91
C SER A 56 -4.63 14.88 -0.30
N LEU A 57 -4.22 13.64 -0.50
CA LEU A 57 -3.55 13.14 -1.70
C LEU A 57 -4.41 12.05 -2.36
N GLN A 58 -4.75 12.23 -3.64
CA GLN A 58 -5.54 11.27 -4.40
C GLN A 58 -4.88 10.94 -5.73
N LEU A 59 -4.69 9.65 -5.99
CA LEU A 59 -4.22 9.10 -7.27
C LEU A 59 -5.31 8.17 -7.81
N THR A 60 -5.88 8.52 -8.96
CA THR A 60 -6.99 7.78 -9.56
C THR A 60 -6.69 7.46 -11.02
N GLY A 61 -6.81 6.19 -11.42
CA GLY A 61 -6.63 5.80 -12.83
C GLY A 61 -5.20 6.04 -13.30
N ILE A 62 -4.23 5.42 -12.62
CA ILE A 62 -2.81 5.59 -12.94
C ILE A 62 -2.30 4.31 -13.61
N HIS A 63 -1.74 4.45 -14.80
CA HIS A 63 -1.06 3.38 -15.52
C HIS A 63 0.42 3.73 -15.67
N ALA A 64 1.31 3.00 -14.98
CA ALA A 64 2.73 3.24 -15.13
C ALA A 64 3.64 2.03 -14.91
N SER A 65 4.78 1.95 -15.59
CA SER A 65 5.73 0.85 -15.33
C SER A 65 6.28 0.91 -13.89
N SER A 66 6.58 2.10 -13.39
CA SER A 66 7.02 2.32 -12.01
C SER A 66 6.32 3.52 -11.38
N ILE A 67 5.84 3.34 -10.14
CA ILE A 67 5.29 4.39 -9.30
C ILE A 67 6.03 4.39 -7.97
N GLN A 68 6.55 5.55 -7.57
CA GLN A 68 7.26 5.72 -6.30
C GLN A 68 6.69 6.90 -5.52
N LEU A 69 6.30 6.64 -4.28
CA LEU A 69 5.83 7.63 -3.31
C LEU A 69 6.79 7.63 -2.14
N THR A 70 7.54 8.73 -1.96
CA THR A 70 8.58 8.83 -0.93
C THR A 70 8.39 10.07 -0.06
N GLY A 71 8.35 9.88 1.26
CA GLY A 71 8.24 11.00 2.20
C GLY A 71 6.94 11.77 2.03
N ILE A 72 5.81 11.08 2.16
CA ILE A 72 4.48 11.68 2.01
C ILE A 72 3.87 11.89 3.40
N HIS A 73 3.46 13.11 3.68
CA HIS A 73 2.74 13.47 4.90
C HIS A 73 1.36 14.00 4.52
N ALA A 74 0.31 13.25 4.83
CA ALA A 74 -1.05 13.74 4.58
C ALA A 74 -2.12 13.20 5.53
N SER A 75 -3.17 13.97 5.81
CA SER A 75 -4.27 13.47 6.64
C SER A 75 -4.97 12.28 5.98
N SER A 76 -5.19 12.34 4.66
CA SER A 76 -5.74 11.24 3.87
C SER A 76 -4.95 11.00 2.59
N ILE A 77 -4.67 9.75 2.30
CA ILE A 77 -4.06 9.29 1.05
C ILE A 77 -4.96 8.19 0.46
N GLN A 78 -5.37 8.35 -0.80
CA GLN A 78 -6.19 7.40 -1.54
C GLN A 78 -5.56 7.08 -2.89
N LEU A 79 -5.34 5.79 -3.15
CA LEU A 79 -4.93 5.27 -4.45
C LEU A 79 -6.01 4.34 -4.98
N THR A 80 -6.58 4.68 -6.13
CA THR A 80 -7.71 3.94 -6.71
C THR A 80 -7.44 3.62 -8.18
N GLY A 81 -7.56 2.34 -8.56
CA GLY A 81 -7.39 1.92 -9.95
C GLY A 81 -5.97 2.18 -10.45
N ILE A 82 -4.99 1.55 -9.79
CA ILE A 82 -3.57 1.67 -10.16
C ILE A 82 -3.14 0.39 -10.85
N ASP A 83 -2.53 0.52 -12.02
CA ASP A 83 -1.90 -0.57 -12.75
C ASP A 83 -0.41 -0.23 -12.96
N ALA A 84 0.47 -1.03 -12.36
CA ALA A 84 1.89 -0.81 -12.48
C ALA A 84 2.75 -2.07 -12.39
N SER A 85 3.88 -2.13 -13.09
CA SER A 85 4.81 -3.25 -12.86
C SER A 85 5.39 -3.19 -11.44
N SER A 86 5.67 -1.99 -10.93
CA SER A 86 6.13 -1.77 -9.56
C SER A 86 5.46 -0.54 -8.93
N LEU A 87 4.91 -0.72 -7.73
CA LEU A 87 4.40 0.37 -6.88
C LEU A 87 5.11 0.30 -5.52
N GLN A 88 5.78 1.39 -5.15
CA GLN A 88 6.55 1.51 -3.92
C GLN A 88 6.11 2.71 -3.08
N LEU A 89 5.79 2.47 -1.82
CA LEU A 89 5.47 3.48 -0.83
C LEU A 89 6.51 3.44 0.30
N THR A 90 7.25 4.53 0.48
CA THR A 90 8.33 4.61 1.48
C THR A 90 8.18 5.86 2.35
N GLY A 91 8.16 5.67 3.67
CA GLY A 91 8.10 6.79 4.61
C GLY A 91 6.79 7.58 4.48
N ILE A 92 5.66 6.89 4.65
CA ILE A 92 4.33 7.50 4.54
C ILE A 92 3.76 7.73 5.93
N TYR A 93 3.27 8.94 6.18
CA TYR A 93 2.65 9.34 7.42
C TYR A 93 1.24 9.87 7.13
N ALA A 94 0.21 9.16 7.59
CA ALA A 94 -1.16 9.58 7.35
C ALA A 94 -2.16 9.20 8.45
N SER A 95 -3.26 9.95 8.61
CA SER A 95 -4.35 9.45 9.46
C SER A 95 -5.06 8.27 8.79
N SER A 96 -5.23 8.33 7.47
CA SER A 96 -5.84 7.27 6.66
C SER A 96 -5.05 7.06 5.37
N LEU A 97 -4.65 5.82 5.12
CA LEU A 97 -4.08 5.36 3.85
C LEU A 97 -4.95 4.23 3.29
N GLN A 98 -5.51 4.45 2.11
CA GLN A 98 -6.40 3.52 1.43
C GLN A 98 -5.90 3.21 0.02
N LEU A 99 -5.86 1.92 -0.30
CA LEU A 99 -5.56 1.42 -1.64
C LEU A 99 -6.70 0.53 -2.12
N THR A 100 -7.26 0.83 -3.28
CA THR A 100 -8.39 0.10 -3.85
C THR A 100 -8.15 -0.22 -5.33
N GLY A 101 -8.25 -1.49 -5.71
CA GLY A 101 -8.11 -1.91 -7.11
C GLY A 101 -6.69 -1.67 -7.62
N ILE A 102 -5.71 -2.34 -7.01
CA ILE A 102 -4.31 -2.23 -7.40
C ILE A 102 -3.88 -3.52 -8.10
N TYR A 103 -3.31 -3.37 -9.29
CA TYR A 103 -2.70 -4.44 -10.06
C TYR A 103 -1.21 -4.16 -10.19
N ALA A 104 -0.36 -5.03 -9.63
CA ALA A 104 1.08 -4.85 -9.79
C ALA A 104 1.91 -6.13 -9.74
N SER A 105 3.00 -6.22 -10.49
CA SER A 105 3.92 -7.36 -10.32
C SER A 105 4.58 -7.32 -8.93
N SER A 106 5.00 -6.13 -8.48
CA SER A 106 5.57 -5.90 -7.16
C SER A 106 4.90 -4.70 -6.48
N LEU A 107 4.37 -4.94 -5.27
CA LEU A 107 3.81 -3.91 -4.41
C LEU A 107 4.52 -3.91 -3.05
N GLN A 108 5.15 -2.80 -2.70
CA GLN A 108 6.00 -2.70 -1.51
C GLN A 108 5.64 -1.48 -0.66
N PHE A 109 5.55 -1.71 0.64
CA PHE A 109 5.36 -0.69 1.66
C PHE A 109 6.48 -0.77 2.68
N THR A 110 7.17 0.35 2.91
CA THR A 110 8.27 0.43 3.87
C THR A 110 8.12 1.65 4.77
N GLY A 111 8.05 1.44 6.09
CA GLY A 111 7.99 2.54 7.06
C GLY A 111 6.70 3.35 6.93
N ILE A 112 5.56 2.70 7.15
CA ILE A 112 4.24 3.35 7.09
C ILE A 112 3.74 3.59 8.50
N HIS A 113 3.35 4.82 8.79
CA HIS A 113 2.71 5.21 10.04
C HIS A 113 1.31 5.74 9.72
N ALA A 114 0.28 5.01 10.12
CA ALA A 114 -1.08 5.49 9.92
C ALA A 114 -2.09 5.06 10.97
N SER A 115 -3.08 5.89 11.31
CA SER A 115 -4.15 5.44 12.23
C SER A 115 -4.95 4.29 11.60
N SER A 116 -5.21 4.37 10.30
CA SER A 116 -5.86 3.30 9.52
C SER A 116 -5.13 3.06 8.20
N LEU A 117 -4.73 1.81 7.97
CA LEU A 117 -4.22 1.34 6.68
C LEU A 117 -5.15 0.25 6.12
N GLN A 118 -5.69 0.47 4.93
CA GLN A 118 -6.64 -0.44 4.27
C GLN A 118 -6.20 -0.74 2.84
N LEU A 119 -6.12 -2.02 2.51
CA LEU A 119 -5.85 -2.54 1.17
C LEU A 119 -7.04 -3.38 0.72
N THR A 120 -7.64 -3.04 -0.43
CA THR A 120 -8.82 -3.74 -0.96
C THR A 120 -8.67 -4.02 -2.45
N GLY A 121 -8.93 -5.25 -2.86
CA GLY A 121 -8.86 -5.64 -4.28
C GLY A 121 -7.45 -5.48 -4.84
N ILE A 122 -6.48 -6.12 -4.20
CA ILE A 122 -5.08 -6.09 -4.63
C ILE A 122 -4.76 -7.39 -5.35
N HIS A 123 -4.18 -7.28 -6.54
CA HIS A 123 -3.63 -8.39 -7.30
C HIS A 123 -2.15 -8.14 -7.53
N ALA A 124 -1.28 -8.99 -6.96
CA ALA A 124 0.15 -8.84 -7.16
C ALA A 124 0.95 -10.12 -7.21
N SER A 125 2.06 -10.18 -7.95
CA SER A 125 2.95 -11.36 -7.84
C SER A 125 3.63 -11.39 -6.46
N SER A 126 4.10 -10.23 -5.98
CA SER A 126 4.63 -10.05 -4.63
C SER A 126 4.03 -8.83 -3.95
N LEU A 127 3.50 -9.02 -2.75
CA LEU A 127 3.07 -7.96 -1.84
C LEU A 127 3.88 -8.04 -0.54
N GLN A 128 4.59 -6.94 -0.22
CA GLN A 128 5.45 -6.86 0.96
C GLN A 128 5.12 -5.62 1.80
N LEU A 129 4.85 -5.83 3.08
CA LEU A 129 4.65 -4.78 4.07
C LEU A 129 5.73 -4.91 5.14
N THR A 130 6.60 -3.89 5.26
CA THR A 130 7.72 -3.88 6.20
C THR A 130 7.68 -2.64 7.09
N GLY A 131 7.72 -2.83 8.41
CA GLY A 131 7.77 -1.72 9.37
C GLY A 131 6.51 -0.87 9.33
N ILE A 132 5.36 -1.49 9.61
CA ILE A 132 4.07 -0.81 9.62
C ILE A 132 3.64 -0.55 11.06
N HIS A 133 3.32 0.70 11.35
CA HIS A 133 2.73 1.11 12.62
C HIS A 133 1.33 1.67 12.36
N ALA A 134 0.29 0.97 12.82
CA ALA A 134 -1.08 1.43 12.64
C ALA A 134 -2.06 1.06 13.73
N SER A 135 -3.02 1.91 14.08
CA SER A 135 -4.06 1.47 15.02
C SER A 135 -4.88 0.31 14.43
N SER A 136 -5.23 0.42 13.15
CA SER A 136 -5.91 -0.65 12.39
C SER A 136 -5.21 -0.91 11.05
N LEU A 137 -4.83 -2.17 10.83
CA LEU A 137 -4.36 -2.68 9.53
C LEU A 137 -5.34 -3.71 8.99
N GLN A 138 -5.90 -3.46 7.80
CA GLN A 138 -6.88 -4.33 7.15
C GLN A 138 -6.49 -4.64 5.71
N LEU A 139 -6.42 -5.93 5.40
CA LEU A 139 -6.20 -6.46 4.06
C LEU A 139 -7.41 -7.30 3.66
N THR A 140 -8.09 -6.91 2.57
CA THR A 140 -9.33 -7.57 2.12
C THR A 140 -9.25 -7.90 0.63
N GLY A 141 -9.48 -9.16 0.26
CA GLY A 141 -9.50 -9.59 -1.14
C GLY A 141 -8.13 -9.43 -1.79
N ILE A 142 -7.12 -10.10 -1.24
CA ILE A 142 -5.75 -10.06 -1.74
C ILE A 142 -5.46 -11.34 -2.51
N HIS A 143 -5.00 -11.20 -3.74
CA HIS A 143 -4.50 -12.30 -4.55
C HIS A 143 -3.01 -12.09 -4.82
N ALA A 144 -2.15 -12.95 -4.26
CA ALA A 144 -0.71 -12.83 -4.52
C ALA A 144 0.06 -14.15 -4.58
N SER A 145 1.12 -14.25 -5.39
CA SER A 145 1.98 -15.44 -5.31
C SER A 145 2.74 -15.48 -3.97
N SER A 146 3.20 -14.32 -3.49
CA SER A 146 3.79 -14.17 -2.16
C SER A 146 3.24 -12.93 -1.46
N LEU A 147 2.72 -13.13 -0.25
CA LEU A 147 2.32 -12.06 0.68
C LEU A 147 3.18 -12.15 1.95
N GLN A 148 3.90 -11.08 2.25
CA GLN A 148 4.80 -11.00 3.39
C GLN A 148 4.50 -9.76 4.24
N LEU A 149 4.28 -9.98 5.53
CA LEU A 149 4.12 -8.92 6.54
C LEU A 149 5.26 -9.09 7.55
N THR A 150 6.11 -8.07 7.69
CA THR A 150 7.28 -8.09 8.58
C THR A 150 7.33 -6.85 9.46
N GLY A 151 7.45 -7.05 10.78
CA GLY A 151 7.58 -5.94 11.73
C GLY A 151 6.33 -5.06 11.75
N ILE A 152 5.18 -5.66 12.07
CA ILE A 152 3.90 -4.96 12.13
C ILE A 152 3.57 -4.68 13.60
N HIS A 153 3.29 -3.42 13.91
CA HIS A 153 2.77 -3.00 15.21
C HIS A 153 1.37 -2.40 15.01
N ALA A 154 0.34 -3.07 15.55
CA ALA A 154 -1.02 -2.57 15.44
C ALA A 154 -1.89 -2.80 16.67
N SER A 155 -3.01 -2.08 16.82
CA SER A 155 -4.02 -2.49 17.81
C SER A 155 -4.86 -3.65 17.26
N SER A 156 -5.21 -3.57 15.97
CA SER A 156 -5.93 -4.62 15.26
C SER A 156 -5.29 -4.91 13.90
N LEU A 157 -5.01 -6.18 13.63
CA LEU A 157 -4.62 -6.71 12.32
C LEU A 157 -5.73 -7.64 11.80
N GLN A 158 -6.25 -7.35 10.62
CA GLN A 158 -7.26 -8.18 9.96
C GLN A 158 -6.83 -8.54 8.53
N LEU A 159 -6.90 -9.83 8.22
CA LEU A 159 -6.68 -10.39 6.89
C LEU A 159 -7.93 -11.19 6.51
N THR A 160 -8.62 -10.76 5.46
CA THR A 160 -9.89 -11.35 5.02
C THR A 160 -9.84 -11.69 3.54
N GLY A 161 -10.12 -12.95 3.18
CA GLY A 161 -10.17 -13.37 1.77
C GLY A 161 -8.80 -13.24 1.10
N ILE A 162 -7.81 -13.97 1.62
CA ILE A 162 -6.45 -13.96 1.09
C ILE A 162 -6.22 -15.24 0.31
N HIS A 163 -5.81 -15.11 -0.95
CA HIS A 163 -5.38 -16.22 -1.78
C HIS A 163 -3.91 -16.05 -2.12
N ALA A 164 -3.04 -16.93 -1.62
CA ALA A 164 -1.62 -16.84 -1.93
C ALA A 164 -0.83 -18.14 -1.94
N SER A 165 0.14 -18.32 -2.84
CA SER A 165 1.01 -19.51 -2.77
C SER A 165 1.81 -19.56 -1.47
N SER A 166 2.30 -18.40 -1.00
CA SER A 166 2.95 -18.25 0.31
C SER A 166 2.44 -17.01 1.05
N LEU A 167 1.96 -17.23 2.27
CA LEU A 167 1.60 -16.19 3.23
C LEU A 167 2.54 -16.27 4.44
N GLN A 168 3.29 -15.21 4.70
CA GLN A 168 4.24 -15.13 5.81
C GLN A 168 3.99 -13.90 6.67
N LEU A 169 3.82 -14.13 7.97
CA LEU A 169 3.72 -13.09 8.99
C LEU A 169 4.90 -13.26 9.95
N THR A 170 5.76 -12.25 10.06
CA THR A 170 6.96 -12.28 10.91
C THR A 170 7.03 -11.04 11.80
N GLY A 171 7.19 -11.24 13.10
CA GLY A 171 7.34 -10.13 14.06
C GLY A 171 6.11 -9.23 14.11
N ILE A 172 4.95 -9.82 14.43
CA ILE A 172 3.68 -9.10 14.51
C ILE A 172 3.35 -8.86 15.98
N HIS A 173 3.15 -7.61 16.36
CA HIS A 173 2.68 -7.22 17.68
C HIS A 173 1.32 -6.53 17.54
N ALA A 174 0.26 -7.20 18.00
CA ALA A 174 -1.06 -6.57 18.01
C ALA A 174 -1.99 -7.05 19.11
N SER A 175 -2.86 -6.18 19.63
CA SER A 175 -3.84 -6.60 20.65
C SER A 175 -4.79 -7.68 20.10
N SER A 176 -5.21 -7.54 18.84
CA SER A 176 -6.07 -8.50 18.14
C SER A 176 -5.53 -8.80 16.74
N ILE A 177 -5.47 -10.09 16.40
CA ILE A 177 -5.18 -10.59 15.06
C ILE A 177 -6.33 -11.49 14.62
N GLN A 178 -6.89 -11.21 13.45
CA GLN A 178 -7.94 -12.01 12.85
C GLN A 178 -7.58 -12.39 11.42
N LEU A 179 -7.50 -13.70 11.15
CA LEU A 179 -7.32 -14.26 9.82
C LEU A 179 -8.59 -15.02 9.42
N THR A 180 -9.25 -14.57 8.36
CA THR A 180 -10.54 -15.13 7.90
C THR A 180 -10.48 -15.44 6.41
N GLY A 181 -10.80 -16.68 6.03
CA GLY A 181 -10.82 -17.08 4.62
C GLY A 181 -9.45 -16.97 3.98
N ILE A 182 -8.47 -17.68 4.55
CA ILE A 182 -7.11 -17.75 4.01
C ILE A 182 -7.00 -19.04 3.22
N ASP A 183 -6.60 -18.93 1.96
CA ASP A 183 -6.28 -20.05 1.08
C ASP A 183 -4.82 -19.88 0.62
N ALA A 184 -3.94 -20.72 1.15
CA ALA A 184 -2.53 -20.65 0.80
C ALA A 184 -1.82 -22.00 0.71
N SER A 185 -0.87 -22.18 -0.22
CA SER A 185 -0.09 -23.42 -0.23
C SER A 185 0.81 -23.54 1.01
N SER A 186 1.37 -22.41 1.46
CA SER A 186 2.15 -22.32 2.69
C SER A 186 1.72 -21.11 3.52
N LEU A 187 1.41 -21.36 4.79
CA LEU A 187 1.13 -20.34 5.80
C LEU A 187 2.19 -20.43 6.91
N GLN A 188 2.89 -19.32 7.14
CA GLN A 188 3.91 -19.23 8.19
C GLN A 188 3.64 -18.03 9.09
N LEU A 189 3.64 -18.26 10.39
CA LEU A 189 3.53 -17.24 11.42
C LEU A 189 4.72 -17.41 12.37
N THR A 190 5.56 -16.37 12.48
CA THR A 190 6.76 -16.38 13.30
C THR A 190 6.83 -15.13 14.17
N GLY A 191 7.01 -15.27 15.48
CA GLY A 191 7.13 -14.11 16.37
C GLY A 191 5.84 -13.29 16.42
N ILE A 192 4.72 -13.93 16.74
CA ILE A 192 3.41 -13.29 16.83
C ILE A 192 3.08 -13.03 18.29
N TYR A 193 2.83 -11.79 18.65
CA TYR A 193 2.48 -11.39 20.02
C TYR A 193 1.12 -10.72 20.02
N ALA A 194 0.10 -11.45 20.48
CA ALA A 194 -1.26 -10.92 20.55
C ALA A 194 -2.07 -11.38 21.76
N SER A 195 -2.95 -10.49 22.24
CA SER A 195 -3.91 -10.84 23.31
C SER A 195 -5.06 -11.70 22.77
N SER A 196 -5.38 -11.57 21.49
CA SER A 196 -6.34 -12.42 20.78
C SER A 196 -5.84 -12.76 19.39
N LEU A 197 -5.83 -14.05 19.07
CA LEU A 197 -5.56 -14.59 17.74
C LEU A 197 -6.75 -15.45 17.31
N GLN A 198 -7.41 -15.05 16.23
CA GLN A 198 -8.55 -15.76 15.65
C GLN A 198 -8.23 -16.22 14.24
N LEU A 199 -8.42 -17.52 13.99
CA LEU A 199 -8.23 -18.16 12.70
C LEU A 199 -9.56 -18.82 12.28
N THR A 200 -10.12 -18.43 11.14
CA THR A 200 -11.40 -18.98 10.65
C THR A 200 -11.34 -19.22 9.16
N GLY A 201 -11.65 -20.45 8.73
CA GLY A 201 -11.59 -20.83 7.31
C GLY A 201 -10.17 -20.72 6.74
N ILE A 202 -9.21 -21.39 7.38
CA ILE A 202 -7.82 -21.49 6.91
C ILE A 202 -7.65 -22.79 6.13
N TYR A 203 -7.27 -22.68 4.87
CA TYR A 203 -6.95 -23.79 3.99
C TYR A 203 -5.49 -23.66 3.56
N ALA A 204 -4.65 -24.58 4.03
CA ALA A 204 -3.27 -24.62 3.58
C ALA A 204 -2.65 -26.02 3.57
N SER A 205 -1.79 -26.26 2.59
CA SER A 205 -1.06 -27.53 2.45
C SER A 205 0.06 -27.66 3.49
N SER A 206 0.61 -26.53 3.93
CA SER A 206 1.61 -26.45 4.99
C SER A 206 1.33 -25.26 5.89
N ILE A 207 1.30 -25.49 7.21
CA ILE A 207 1.11 -24.47 8.23
C ILE A 207 2.24 -24.60 9.26
N GLN A 208 2.91 -23.50 9.54
CA GLN A 208 3.95 -23.42 10.57
C GLN A 208 3.69 -22.24 11.50
N PHE A 209 3.77 -22.51 12.80
CA PHE A 209 3.73 -21.52 13.87
C PHE A 209 5.02 -21.62 14.67
N THR A 210 5.71 -20.49 14.85
CA THR A 210 6.96 -20.39 15.65
C THR A 210 6.86 -19.15 16.52
N ASP A 211 7.15 -19.26 17.83
CA ASP A 211 7.13 -18.13 18.78
C ASP A 211 5.84 -17.29 18.70
N ILE A 212 4.70 -17.89 19.04
CA ILE A 212 3.35 -17.27 19.06
C ILE A 212 2.81 -17.21 20.49
#